data_AF-A0A317K9A6-F1
#
_entry.id   AF-A0A317K9A6-F1
#
_cell.length_a   1.000
_cell.length_b   1.000
_cell.length_c   1.000
_cell.angle_alpha   90.00
_cell.angle_beta   90.00
_cell.angle_gamma   90.00
#
_symmetry.space_group_name_H-M   'P 1'
#
loop_
_entity.id
_entity.type
_entity.pdbx_description
1 polymer ?
#
loop_
_entity_poly.entity_id
_entity_poly.type
_entity_poly.pdbx_seq_one_letter_code
_entity_poly.pdbx_strand_id
1 'polypeptide(L)'
;MSHWASRRYLTARYEQLRREYGQLPNDGRQADGYHYTTEAKRIFPRYNVVDAMLIEVERLDSDRLPGVDVVTSMMLAAAESANSPFTEPPYDEVQAQAMADERRLFAAKVQRWRAQPDFRTDPMPYRRVLTPEESSAWRTSLQQRWGVRNGWWHPLLSSSVPQDVLVLTGESMWEDDGVDQVRRVLRELGRPRVVELREYGADYLLDVESFAPRYTGPEGLWTDDHHDWIAYASHEGTVAFGGVLSAGLVATWPEVDSWRWPGWQALGHR
;
A
#
# COMPACT_ATOMS: atom_id res chain seq x y z
N MET A 1 12.10 12.87 13.80
CA MET A 1 13.19 11.91 14.09
C MET A 1 12.65 10.51 14.41
N SER A 2 11.83 10.36 15.46
CA SER A 2 11.28 9.06 15.87
C SER A 2 10.29 8.46 14.87
N HIS A 3 9.48 9.26 14.18
CA HIS A 3 8.51 8.77 13.18
C HIS A 3 9.14 7.97 12.05
N TRP A 4 10.13 8.52 11.34
CA TRP A 4 10.84 7.80 10.26
C TRP A 4 11.59 6.56 10.78
N ALA A 5 12.14 6.62 11.98
CA ALA A 5 12.81 5.45 12.58
C ALA A 5 11.80 4.34 12.89
N SER A 6 10.63 4.68 13.43
CA SER A 6 9.52 3.76 13.65
C SER A 6 9.05 3.13 12.34
N ARG A 7 8.78 3.94 11.31
CA ARG A 7 8.38 3.44 9.98
C ARG A 7 9.42 2.48 9.41
N ARG A 8 10.68 2.89 9.36
CA ARG A 8 11.79 2.07 8.83
C ARG A 8 11.92 0.75 9.59
N TYR A 9 11.83 0.79 10.91
CA TYR A 9 11.88 -0.41 11.74
C TYR A 9 10.72 -1.35 11.46
N LEU A 10 9.48 -0.85 11.46
CA LEU A 10 8.28 -1.66 11.26
C LEU A 10 8.23 -2.26 9.85
N THR A 11 8.57 -1.48 8.81
CA THR A 11 8.68 -2.00 7.43
C THR A 11 9.73 -3.11 7.35
N ALA A 12 10.95 -2.89 7.85
CA ALA A 12 12.00 -3.91 7.82
C ALA A 12 11.62 -5.16 8.63
N ARG A 13 10.94 -4.98 9.77
CA ARG A 13 10.50 -6.06 10.63
C ARG A 13 9.38 -6.88 9.99
N TYR A 14 8.43 -6.23 9.31
CA TYR A 14 7.38 -6.89 8.54
C TYR A 14 7.99 -7.79 7.45
N GLU A 15 8.88 -7.24 6.63
CA GLU A 15 9.56 -7.97 5.56
C GLU A 15 10.37 -9.17 6.09
N GLN A 16 11.07 -8.98 7.21
CA GLN A 16 11.79 -10.08 7.87
C GLN A 16 10.83 -11.20 8.27
N LEU A 17 9.76 -10.88 8.99
CA LEU A 17 8.80 -11.89 9.50
C LEU A 17 8.04 -12.59 8.37
N ARG A 18 7.69 -11.86 7.30
CA ARG A 18 7.07 -12.43 6.09
C ARG A 18 8.01 -13.42 5.39
N ARG A 19 9.29 -13.08 5.29
CA ARG A 19 10.32 -13.97 4.73
C ARG A 19 10.51 -15.22 5.59
N GLU A 20 10.59 -15.07 6.91
CA GLU A 20 10.66 -16.20 7.85
C GLU A 20 9.43 -17.12 7.71
N TYR A 21 8.23 -16.55 7.62
CA TYR A 21 7.00 -17.32 7.41
C TYR A 21 7.01 -18.08 6.08
N GLY A 22 7.43 -17.43 4.99
CA GLY A 22 7.50 -18.05 3.65
C GLY A 22 8.53 -19.17 3.52
N GLN A 23 9.42 -19.34 4.51
CA GLN A 23 10.38 -20.44 4.57
C GLN A 23 9.82 -21.68 5.29
N LEU A 24 8.64 -21.57 5.91
CA LEU A 24 8.01 -22.71 6.57
C LEU A 24 7.51 -23.75 5.56
N PRO A 25 7.66 -25.05 5.85
CA PRO A 25 7.10 -26.10 4.99
C PRO A 25 5.58 -26.01 4.96
N ASN A 26 4.99 -26.30 3.80
CA ASN A 26 3.53 -26.32 3.57
C ASN A 26 2.83 -25.02 4.02
N ASP A 27 3.47 -23.86 3.80
CA ASP A 27 2.97 -22.54 4.21
C ASP A 27 2.61 -22.46 5.70
N GLY A 28 3.35 -23.20 6.54
CA GLY A 28 3.12 -23.26 7.98
C GLY A 28 1.92 -24.12 8.41
N ARG A 29 1.34 -24.92 7.50
CA ARG A 29 0.22 -25.82 7.81
C ARG A 29 0.72 -27.21 8.24
N GLN A 30 -0.08 -27.83 9.11
CA GLN A 30 0.10 -29.24 9.49
C GLN A 30 -0.25 -30.16 8.30
N ALA A 31 0.07 -31.45 8.43
CA ALA A 31 -0.20 -32.45 7.40
C ALA A 31 -1.70 -32.61 7.07
N ASP A 32 -2.59 -32.18 7.98
CA ASP A 32 -4.03 -32.16 7.73
C ASP A 32 -4.48 -31.03 6.79
N GLY A 33 -3.62 -30.04 6.52
CA GLY A 33 -3.92 -28.89 5.67
C GLY A 33 -4.89 -27.87 6.30
N TYR A 34 -5.43 -28.11 7.50
CA TYR A 34 -6.42 -27.26 8.15
C TYR A 34 -5.83 -26.44 9.29
N HIS A 35 -4.92 -27.03 10.07
CA HIS A 35 -4.37 -26.37 11.25
C HIS A 35 -2.98 -25.80 10.96
N TYR A 36 -2.70 -24.61 11.49
CA TYR A 36 -1.35 -24.07 11.51
C TYR A 36 -0.47 -24.80 12.52
N THR A 37 0.81 -24.95 12.20
CA THR A 37 1.83 -25.42 13.14
C THR A 37 2.03 -24.39 14.26
N THR A 38 2.57 -24.83 15.40
CA THR A 38 2.96 -23.91 16.48
C THR A 38 4.00 -22.89 16.01
N GLU A 39 4.88 -23.28 15.10
CA GLU A 39 5.89 -22.39 14.51
C GLU A 39 5.25 -21.28 13.66
N ALA A 40 4.30 -21.63 12.79
CA ALA A 40 3.53 -20.67 12.01
C ALA A 40 2.79 -19.67 12.93
N LYS A 41 2.14 -20.18 13.99
CA LYS A 41 1.44 -19.38 15.01
C LYS A 41 2.37 -18.46 15.81
N ARG A 42 3.68 -18.71 15.83
CA ARG A 42 4.66 -17.80 16.45
C ARG A 42 5.08 -16.65 15.53
N ILE A 43 4.80 -16.74 14.22
CA ILE A 43 5.29 -15.80 13.21
C ILE A 43 4.16 -14.96 12.63
N PHE A 44 3.08 -15.57 12.08
CA PHE A 44 2.07 -14.77 11.38
C PHE A 44 1.36 -13.71 12.24
N PRO A 45 1.06 -13.95 13.53
CA PRO A 45 0.46 -12.91 14.36
C PRO A 45 1.42 -11.73 14.55
N ARG A 46 2.74 -11.96 14.50
CA ARG A 46 3.75 -10.90 14.64
C ARG A 46 3.73 -9.97 13.44
N TYR A 47 3.77 -10.48 12.22
CA TYR A 47 3.74 -9.57 11.07
C TYR A 47 2.37 -8.87 10.94
N ASN A 48 1.28 -9.51 11.35
CA ASN A 48 -0.05 -8.87 11.38
C ASN A 48 -0.10 -7.69 12.37
N VAL A 49 0.45 -7.85 13.58
CA VAL A 49 0.50 -6.73 14.54
C VAL A 49 1.51 -5.66 14.13
N VAL A 50 2.62 -6.03 13.48
CA VAL A 50 3.59 -5.06 12.93
C VAL A 50 2.94 -4.21 11.85
N ASP A 51 2.18 -4.80 10.95
CA ASP A 51 1.44 -4.08 9.91
C ASP A 51 0.40 -3.13 10.53
N ALA A 52 -0.38 -3.60 11.51
CA ALA A 52 -1.32 -2.76 12.24
C ALA A 52 -0.62 -1.58 12.94
N MET A 53 0.52 -1.81 13.60
CA MET A 53 1.32 -0.75 14.21
C MET A 53 1.85 0.24 13.16
N LEU A 54 2.28 -0.23 11.99
CA LEU A 54 2.77 0.61 10.91
C LEU A 54 1.66 1.54 10.40
N ILE A 55 0.44 1.04 10.21
CA ILE A 55 -0.73 1.84 9.84
C ILE A 55 -0.93 2.98 10.85
N GLU A 56 -0.93 2.70 12.16
CA GLU A 56 -1.13 3.72 13.19
C GLU A 56 0.01 4.75 13.22
N VAL A 57 1.27 4.32 13.00
CA VAL A 57 2.41 5.25 12.85
C VAL A 57 2.26 6.13 11.62
N GLU A 58 1.77 5.57 10.50
CA GLU A 58 1.56 6.27 9.25
C GLU A 58 0.31 7.15 9.24
N ARG A 59 -0.57 7.11 10.26
CA ARG A 59 -1.63 8.12 10.43
C ARG A 59 -1.08 9.51 10.75
N LEU A 60 0.13 9.61 11.28
CA LEU A 60 0.76 10.89 11.56
C LEU A 60 1.29 11.53 10.27
N ASP A 61 0.98 12.81 10.06
CA ASP A 61 1.52 13.62 8.97
C ASP A 61 2.99 13.97 9.26
N SER A 62 3.91 13.45 8.45
CA SER A 62 5.35 13.68 8.60
C SER A 62 5.76 15.14 8.40
N ASP A 63 4.97 15.94 7.68
CA ASP A 63 5.25 17.36 7.45
C ASP A 63 4.77 18.24 8.62
N ARG A 64 3.91 17.68 9.47
CA ARG A 64 3.23 18.40 10.56
C ARG A 64 3.32 17.65 11.88
N LEU A 65 4.48 17.03 12.13
CA LEU A 65 4.71 16.28 13.35
C LEU A 65 4.72 17.21 14.58
N PRO A 66 4.10 16.80 15.70
CA PRO A 66 4.21 17.52 16.95
C PRO A 66 5.61 17.36 17.57
N GLY A 67 5.82 17.96 18.75
CA GLY A 67 7.06 17.81 19.51
C GLY A 67 7.40 16.36 19.83
N VAL A 68 8.70 16.08 20.02
CA VAL A 68 9.23 14.71 20.16
C VAL A 68 8.54 13.88 21.25
N ASP A 69 8.21 14.49 22.39
CA ASP A 69 7.53 13.80 23.49
C ASP A 69 6.13 13.33 23.10
N VAL A 70 5.39 14.16 22.35
CA VAL A 70 4.05 13.82 21.85
C VAL A 70 4.15 12.72 20.81
N VAL A 71 5.10 12.82 19.87
CA VAL A 71 5.34 11.75 18.88
C VAL A 71 5.68 10.44 19.57
N THR A 72 6.57 10.44 20.57
CA THR A 72 6.91 9.22 21.31
C THR A 72 5.68 8.63 22.01
N SER A 73 4.87 9.43 22.69
CA SER A 73 3.63 8.94 23.30
C SER A 73 2.68 8.33 22.28
N MET A 74 2.55 8.93 21.09
CA MET A 74 1.75 8.37 19.99
C MET A 74 2.31 7.03 19.47
N MET A 75 3.64 6.90 19.33
CA MET A 75 4.25 5.62 18.92
C MET A 75 4.03 4.51 19.95
N LEU A 76 4.09 4.84 21.25
CA LEU A 76 3.82 3.89 22.33
C LEU A 76 2.34 3.50 22.36
N ALA A 77 1.44 4.46 22.18
CA ALA A 77 0.02 4.17 22.03
C ALA A 77 -0.25 3.25 20.84
N ALA A 78 0.39 3.48 19.67
CA ALA A 78 0.32 2.58 18.53
C ALA A 78 0.80 1.17 18.88
N ALA A 79 1.90 1.04 19.64
CA ALA A 79 2.37 -0.26 20.11
C ALA A 79 1.32 -0.99 20.96
N GLU A 80 0.58 -0.28 21.80
CA GLU A 80 -0.41 -0.83 22.71
C GLU A 80 -1.74 -1.17 22.04
N SER A 81 -2.25 -0.28 21.18
CA SER A 81 -3.64 -0.30 20.71
C SER A 81 -3.84 -0.62 19.24
N ALA A 82 -2.77 -0.70 18.43
CA ALA A 82 -2.92 -0.99 17.01
C ALA A 82 -3.55 -2.36 16.78
N ASN A 83 -4.66 -2.44 16.03
CA ASN A 83 -5.36 -3.69 15.75
C ASN A 83 -5.85 -3.72 14.30
N SER A 84 -6.14 -4.93 13.82
CA SER A 84 -6.75 -5.20 12.52
C SER A 84 -7.67 -6.43 12.64
N PRO A 85 -8.47 -6.75 11.60
CA PRO A 85 -9.25 -8.00 11.58
C PRO A 85 -8.42 -9.27 11.81
N PHE A 86 -7.11 -9.22 11.60
CA PHE A 86 -6.18 -10.34 11.81
C PHE A 86 -5.54 -10.36 13.20
N THR A 87 -5.86 -9.40 14.09
CA THR A 87 -5.33 -9.33 15.46
C THR A 87 -6.43 -9.34 16.54
N GLU A 88 -7.71 -9.31 16.15
CA GLU A 88 -8.87 -9.39 17.07
C GLU A 88 -9.28 -10.84 17.37
N PRO A 89 -9.83 -11.09 18.56
CA PRO A 89 -9.14 -11.78 19.66
C PRO A 89 -8.41 -13.07 19.23
N PRO A 90 -7.18 -13.29 19.75
CA PRO A 90 -6.33 -14.39 19.30
C PRO A 90 -7.02 -15.74 19.49
N TYR A 91 -6.91 -16.59 18.46
CA TYR A 91 -7.51 -17.93 18.48
C TYR A 91 -6.88 -18.85 19.55
N ASP A 92 -5.68 -18.53 20.04
CA ASP A 92 -4.99 -19.26 21.12
C ASP A 92 -3.90 -18.42 21.82
N GLU A 93 -3.38 -18.96 22.93
CA GLU A 93 -2.35 -18.33 23.78
C GLU A 93 -1.01 -18.09 23.05
N VAL A 94 -0.63 -18.95 22.10
CA VAL A 94 0.63 -18.80 21.35
C VAL A 94 0.59 -17.55 20.49
N GLN A 95 -0.53 -17.33 19.81
CA GLN A 95 -0.73 -16.14 18.98
C GLN A 95 -0.81 -14.87 19.82
N ALA A 96 -1.52 -14.93 20.96
CA ALA A 96 -1.60 -13.83 21.91
C ALA A 96 -0.21 -13.40 22.40
N GLN A 97 0.61 -14.37 22.83
CA GLN A 97 1.97 -14.13 23.31
C GLN A 97 2.87 -13.58 22.20
N ALA A 98 2.76 -14.11 20.98
CA ALA A 98 3.55 -13.65 19.84
C ALA A 98 3.27 -12.17 19.52
N MET A 99 1.99 -11.76 19.52
CA MET A 99 1.62 -10.36 19.33
C MET A 99 2.11 -9.47 20.48
N ALA A 100 1.92 -9.89 21.73
CA ALA A 100 2.35 -9.14 22.91
C ALA A 100 3.88 -8.93 22.94
N ASP A 101 4.65 -9.94 22.56
CA ASP A 101 6.11 -9.84 22.43
C ASP A 101 6.51 -8.78 21.40
N GLU A 102 5.86 -8.77 20.24
CA GLU A 102 6.20 -7.85 19.15
C GLU A 102 5.88 -6.39 19.50
N ARG A 103 4.74 -6.16 20.19
CA ARG A 103 4.41 -4.85 20.76
C ARG A 103 5.46 -4.38 21.76
N ARG A 104 5.90 -5.25 22.67
CA ARG A 104 6.97 -4.95 23.64
C ARG A 104 8.30 -4.62 22.96
N LEU A 105 8.65 -5.37 21.90
CA LEU A 105 9.87 -5.11 21.12
C LEU A 105 9.83 -3.72 20.48
N PHE A 106 8.73 -3.35 19.84
CA PHE A 106 8.58 -2.02 19.24
C PHE A 106 8.61 -0.91 20.29
N ALA A 107 7.87 -1.04 21.39
CA ALA A 107 7.88 -0.07 22.49
C ALA A 107 9.29 0.16 23.06
N ALA A 108 10.06 -0.92 23.25
CA ALA A 108 11.45 -0.84 23.72
C ALA A 108 12.36 -0.09 22.72
N LYS A 109 12.15 -0.26 21.41
CA LYS A 109 12.88 0.51 20.37
C LYS A 109 12.56 1.99 20.44
N VAL A 110 11.29 2.35 20.56
CA VAL A 110 10.83 3.74 20.69
C VAL A 110 11.46 4.42 21.91
N GLN A 111 11.45 3.76 23.06
CA GLN A 111 12.08 4.28 24.28
C GLN A 111 13.59 4.44 24.11
N ARG A 112 14.26 3.48 23.47
CA ARG A 112 15.70 3.57 23.20
C ARG A 112 16.04 4.75 22.29
N TRP A 113 15.27 4.99 21.23
CA TRP A 113 15.51 6.15 20.35
C TRP A 113 15.30 7.48 21.08
N ARG A 114 14.26 7.57 21.94
CA ARG A 114 14.03 8.76 22.76
C ARG A 114 15.19 9.06 23.71
N ALA A 115 15.81 8.02 24.29
CA ALA A 115 16.91 8.17 25.22
C ALA A 115 18.24 8.58 24.56
N GLN A 116 18.30 8.68 23.23
CA GLN A 116 19.51 9.03 22.47
C GLN A 116 19.43 10.48 21.94
N PRO A 117 20.16 11.44 22.54
CA PRO A 117 20.07 12.86 22.17
C PRO A 117 20.39 13.16 20.71
N ASP A 118 21.35 12.42 20.13
CA ASP A 118 21.85 12.63 18.78
C ASP A 118 21.32 11.60 17.76
N PHE A 119 20.30 10.82 18.14
CA PHE A 119 19.76 9.81 17.23
C PHE A 119 19.21 10.48 15.98
N ARG A 120 19.77 10.15 14.81
CA ARG A 120 19.26 10.60 13.51
C ARG A 120 18.98 9.41 12.59
N THR A 121 17.99 9.59 11.72
CA THR A 121 17.60 8.62 10.70
C THR A 121 17.39 9.37 9.39
N ASP A 122 17.77 8.73 8.28
CA ASP A 122 17.52 9.30 6.97
C ASP A 122 16.01 9.42 6.72
N PRO A 123 15.57 10.53 6.11
CA PRO A 123 14.19 10.69 5.67
C PRO A 123 13.72 9.49 4.86
N MET A 124 12.46 9.13 5.05
CA MET A 124 11.75 8.19 4.19
C MET A 124 10.83 8.97 3.25
N PRO A 125 10.52 8.44 2.06
CA PRO A 125 9.49 9.03 1.20
C PRO A 125 8.20 9.29 1.97
N TYR A 126 7.54 10.40 1.61
CA TYR A 126 6.27 10.79 2.23
C TYR A 126 5.24 9.66 2.05
N ARG A 127 4.58 9.30 3.14
CA ARG A 127 3.46 8.35 3.15
C ARG A 127 2.64 8.59 4.40
N ARG A 128 1.34 8.77 4.22
CA ARG A 128 0.38 8.98 5.31
C ARG A 128 -0.90 8.20 5.05
N VAL A 129 -1.43 7.53 6.06
CA VAL A 129 -2.76 6.92 6.04
C VAL A 129 -3.83 8.02 5.99
N LEU A 130 -4.78 7.89 5.08
CA LEU A 130 -5.93 8.78 4.99
C LEU A 130 -6.95 8.48 6.09
N THR A 131 -7.66 9.51 6.55
CA THR A 131 -8.83 9.29 7.41
C THR A 131 -9.98 8.69 6.59
N PRO A 132 -10.96 8.03 7.23
CA PRO A 132 -12.15 7.52 6.52
C PRO A 132 -12.89 8.61 5.73
N GLU A 133 -12.94 9.83 6.26
CA GLU A 133 -13.57 10.98 5.62
C GLU A 133 -12.80 11.43 4.37
N GLU A 134 -11.46 11.51 4.46
CA GLU A 134 -10.60 11.79 3.31
C GLU A 134 -10.79 10.73 2.22
N SER A 135 -10.68 9.45 2.58
CA SER A 135 -10.91 8.32 1.67
C SER A 135 -12.27 8.38 0.99
N SER A 136 -13.34 8.65 1.76
CA SER A 136 -14.69 8.74 1.21
C SER A 136 -14.81 9.91 0.23
N ALA A 137 -14.22 11.07 0.55
CA ALA A 137 -14.26 12.23 -0.33
C ALA A 137 -13.55 11.95 -1.66
N TRP A 138 -12.38 11.30 -1.63
CA TRP A 138 -11.66 10.91 -2.84
C TRP A 138 -12.45 9.93 -3.72
N ARG A 139 -13.06 8.91 -3.11
CA ARG A 139 -13.89 7.93 -3.83
C ARG A 139 -15.10 8.60 -4.49
N THR A 140 -15.77 9.51 -3.79
CA THR A 140 -16.87 10.30 -4.36
C THR A 140 -16.40 11.16 -5.52
N SER A 141 -15.23 11.80 -5.42
CA SER A 141 -14.67 12.62 -6.49
C SER A 141 -14.34 11.78 -7.73
N LEU A 142 -13.69 10.61 -7.56
CA LEU A 142 -13.41 9.68 -8.66
C LEU A 142 -14.68 9.14 -9.30
N GLN A 143 -15.72 8.84 -8.51
CA GLN A 143 -17.02 8.43 -9.04
C GLN A 143 -17.63 9.53 -9.91
N GLN A 144 -17.60 10.79 -9.45
CA GLN A 144 -18.18 11.93 -10.17
C GLN A 144 -17.41 12.26 -11.45
N ARG A 145 -16.07 12.26 -11.39
CA ARG A 145 -15.20 12.68 -12.49
C ARG A 145 -14.95 11.59 -13.51
N TRP A 146 -14.68 10.37 -13.05
CA TRP A 146 -14.21 9.26 -13.87
C TRP A 146 -15.24 8.13 -14.02
N GLY A 147 -16.38 8.22 -13.34
CA GLY A 147 -17.43 7.20 -13.43
C GLY A 147 -17.07 5.88 -12.75
N VAL A 148 -16.14 5.88 -11.79
CA VAL A 148 -15.80 4.71 -10.96
C VAL A 148 -17.06 4.19 -10.27
N ARG A 149 -17.28 2.86 -10.27
CA ARG A 149 -18.45 2.22 -9.62
C ARG A 149 -18.00 1.10 -8.72
N ASN A 150 -18.37 1.16 -7.44
CA ASN A 150 -18.04 0.12 -6.45
C ASN A 150 -16.54 -0.22 -6.38
N GLY A 151 -15.67 0.77 -6.60
CA GLY A 151 -14.21 0.57 -6.64
C GLY A 151 -13.66 0.09 -7.99
N TRP A 152 -14.53 -0.22 -8.96
CA TRP A 152 -14.14 -0.68 -10.29
C TRP A 152 -14.12 0.46 -11.30
N TRP A 153 -13.20 0.33 -12.25
CA TRP A 153 -13.08 1.22 -13.41
C TRP A 153 -12.83 0.43 -14.71
N HIS A 154 -12.43 1.09 -15.79
CA HIS A 154 -12.11 0.41 -17.04
C HIS A 154 -10.84 -0.43 -16.90
N PRO A 155 -10.76 -1.60 -17.56
CA PRO A 155 -11.73 -2.16 -18.51
C PRO A 155 -12.86 -3.01 -17.89
N LEU A 156 -12.96 -3.13 -16.56
CA LEU A 156 -13.98 -3.98 -15.91
C LEU A 156 -15.41 -3.43 -16.06
N LEU A 157 -15.59 -2.10 -16.08
CA LEU A 157 -16.92 -1.50 -16.22
C LEU A 157 -17.59 -1.77 -17.58
N SER A 158 -16.80 -1.93 -18.64
CA SER A 158 -17.29 -2.05 -20.01
C SER A 158 -16.18 -2.57 -20.92
N SER A 159 -16.56 -3.46 -21.83
CA SER A 159 -15.69 -3.94 -22.91
C SER A 159 -15.30 -2.84 -23.90
N SER A 160 -16.13 -1.80 -24.04
CA SER A 160 -15.77 -0.58 -24.76
C SER A 160 -15.00 0.36 -23.84
N VAL A 161 -13.68 0.43 -24.03
CA VAL A 161 -12.78 1.36 -23.35
C VAL A 161 -12.86 2.74 -24.02
N PRO A 162 -13.05 3.84 -23.27
CA PRO A 162 -13.03 5.20 -23.81
C PRO A 162 -11.70 5.52 -24.51
N GLN A 163 -11.73 6.36 -25.56
CA GLN A 163 -10.53 6.67 -26.36
C GLN A 163 -9.41 7.37 -25.57
N ASP A 164 -9.75 8.08 -24.50
CA ASP A 164 -8.84 8.78 -23.60
C ASP A 164 -8.29 7.88 -22.46
N VAL A 165 -8.69 6.60 -22.44
CA VAL A 165 -8.22 5.60 -21.48
C VAL A 165 -7.22 4.66 -22.15
N LEU A 166 -5.99 4.68 -21.64
CA LEU A 166 -4.94 3.73 -22.02
C LEU A 166 -5.03 2.51 -21.10
N VAL A 167 -5.25 1.33 -21.68
CA VAL A 167 -5.24 0.06 -20.93
C VAL A 167 -4.04 -0.76 -21.38
N LEU A 168 -3.20 -1.15 -20.42
CA LEU A 168 -2.01 -1.96 -20.62
C LEU A 168 -2.17 -3.31 -19.89
N THR A 169 -1.39 -4.30 -20.31
CA THR A 169 -1.22 -5.53 -19.54
C THR A 169 -0.56 -5.21 -18.20
N GLY A 170 -0.91 -5.95 -17.15
CA GLY A 170 -0.36 -5.75 -15.81
C GLY A 170 1.15 -6.01 -15.76
N GLU A 171 1.67 -6.88 -16.63
CA GLU A 171 3.10 -7.17 -16.81
C GLU A 171 3.92 -5.91 -17.06
N SER A 172 3.35 -4.92 -17.78
CA SER A 172 4.00 -3.64 -18.05
C SER A 172 4.43 -2.88 -16.79
N MET A 173 3.80 -3.15 -15.63
CA MET A 173 4.12 -2.51 -14.34
C MET A 173 4.98 -3.37 -13.41
N TRP A 174 5.37 -4.56 -13.87
CA TRP A 174 6.29 -5.46 -13.17
C TRP A 174 7.69 -5.45 -13.80
N GLU A 175 7.80 -5.07 -15.06
CA GLU A 175 9.07 -4.77 -15.69
C GLU A 175 9.59 -3.38 -15.28
N ASP A 176 10.91 -3.26 -15.12
CA ASP A 176 11.55 -2.13 -14.41
C ASP A 176 11.18 -0.75 -15.00
N ASP A 177 10.96 -0.67 -16.31
CA ASP A 177 10.74 0.62 -16.97
C ASP A 177 9.33 1.19 -16.76
N GLY A 178 8.27 0.37 -16.73
CA GLY A 178 6.89 0.89 -16.83
C GLY A 178 6.47 1.76 -15.64
N VAL A 179 6.84 1.37 -14.42
CA VAL A 179 6.58 2.19 -13.23
C VAL A 179 7.35 3.51 -13.31
N ASP A 180 8.60 3.48 -13.79
CA ASP A 180 9.43 4.67 -13.91
C ASP A 180 8.94 5.62 -15.02
N GLN A 181 8.33 5.10 -16.09
CA GLN A 181 7.63 5.91 -17.10
C GLN A 181 6.46 6.68 -16.47
N VAL A 182 5.64 6.00 -15.67
CA VAL A 182 4.50 6.63 -14.96
C VAL A 182 4.98 7.73 -14.02
N ARG A 183 6.00 7.43 -13.19
CA ARG A 183 6.58 8.42 -12.26
C ARG A 183 7.17 9.61 -13.01
N ARG A 184 7.83 9.39 -14.14
CA ARG A 184 8.39 10.47 -14.97
C ARG A 184 7.30 11.42 -15.46
N VAL A 185 6.22 10.87 -16.04
CA VAL A 185 5.10 11.70 -16.52
C VAL A 185 4.50 12.51 -15.38
N LEU A 186 4.27 11.91 -14.20
CA LEU A 186 3.78 12.63 -13.04
C LEU A 186 4.74 13.72 -12.55
N ARG A 187 6.06 13.47 -12.56
CA ARG A 187 7.07 14.49 -12.25
C ARG A 187 7.06 15.66 -13.23
N GLU A 188 6.96 15.38 -14.53
CA GLU A 188 6.89 16.42 -15.58
C GLU A 188 5.60 17.24 -15.47
N LEU A 189 4.50 16.63 -15.03
CA LEU A 189 3.24 17.31 -14.69
C LEU A 189 3.30 18.07 -13.35
N GLY A 190 4.41 17.99 -12.61
CA GLY A 190 4.56 18.64 -11.31
C GLY A 190 3.64 18.05 -10.23
N ARG A 191 3.41 16.74 -10.27
CA ARG A 191 2.57 16.00 -9.30
C ARG A 191 3.45 15.28 -8.26
N PRO A 192 3.78 15.91 -7.12
CA PRO A 192 4.70 15.33 -6.14
C PRO A 192 4.04 14.25 -5.29
N ARG A 193 2.70 14.18 -5.26
CA ARG A 193 1.95 13.27 -4.40
C ARG A 193 0.85 12.56 -5.14
N VAL A 194 0.57 11.34 -4.69
CA VAL A 194 -0.45 10.46 -5.24
C VAL A 194 -1.32 9.95 -4.10
N VAL A 195 -2.64 10.03 -4.30
CA VAL A 195 -3.63 9.35 -3.47
C VAL A 195 -3.72 7.91 -3.95
N GLU A 196 -3.63 6.96 -3.03
CA GLU A 196 -3.83 5.52 -3.25
C GLU A 196 -5.08 5.07 -2.48
N LEU A 197 -6.06 4.56 -3.21
CA LEU A 197 -7.28 4.00 -2.66
C LEU A 197 -7.32 2.51 -2.98
N ARG A 198 -7.39 1.65 -1.96
CA ARG A 198 -7.42 0.18 -2.15
C ARG A 198 -8.83 -0.37 -1.97
N GLU A 199 -9.08 -1.55 -2.53
CA GLU A 199 -10.33 -2.28 -2.30
C GLU A 199 -10.53 -2.60 -0.80
N TYR A 200 -9.45 -3.00 -0.14
CA TYR A 200 -9.39 -3.27 1.28
C TYR A 200 -8.03 -2.87 1.85
N GLY A 201 -7.99 -2.67 3.18
CA GLY A 201 -6.82 -2.13 3.87
C GLY A 201 -6.90 -0.60 4.04
N ALA A 202 -5.77 0.01 4.37
CA ALA A 202 -5.67 1.46 4.51
C ALA A 202 -5.47 2.14 3.14
N ASP A 203 -6.05 3.33 3.00
CA ASP A 203 -5.79 4.23 1.89
C ASP A 203 -4.67 5.21 2.27
N TYR A 204 -3.92 5.69 1.29
CA TYR A 204 -2.71 6.48 1.52
C TYR A 204 -2.62 7.73 0.67
N LEU A 205 -1.91 8.73 1.20
CA LEU A 205 -1.25 9.77 0.42
C LEU A 205 0.25 9.45 0.36
N LEU A 206 0.81 9.35 -0.83
CA LEU A 206 2.16 8.89 -1.12
C LEU A 206 2.97 9.96 -1.84
N ASP A 207 4.29 9.91 -1.65
CA ASP A 207 5.25 10.51 -2.58
C ASP A 207 5.20 9.80 -3.94
N VAL A 208 5.33 10.55 -5.04
CA VAL A 208 5.39 9.98 -6.39
C VAL A 208 6.49 8.93 -6.55
N GLU A 209 7.61 9.07 -5.83
CA GLU A 209 8.71 8.09 -5.87
C GLU A 209 8.34 6.75 -5.23
N SER A 210 7.30 6.71 -4.40
CA SER A 210 6.76 5.48 -3.81
C SER A 210 5.58 4.90 -4.59
N PHE A 211 5.07 5.63 -5.58
CA PHE A 211 3.92 5.20 -6.36
C PHE A 211 4.30 4.07 -7.33
N ALA A 212 3.49 3.02 -7.36
CA ALA A 212 3.59 1.93 -8.33
C ALA A 212 2.18 1.39 -8.65
N PRO A 213 1.59 1.72 -9.81
CA PRO A 213 0.22 1.34 -10.16
C PRO A 213 0.14 -0.11 -10.62
N ARG A 214 0.34 -1.05 -9.70
CA ARG A 214 0.25 -2.49 -9.98
C ARG A 214 -0.67 -3.19 -9.00
N TYR A 215 -1.26 -4.29 -9.46
CA TYR A 215 -2.07 -5.15 -8.62
C TYR A 215 -1.16 -5.96 -7.68
N THR A 216 -1.32 -5.77 -6.37
CA THR A 216 -0.52 -6.44 -5.33
C THR A 216 -1.40 -7.25 -4.36
N GLY A 217 -2.58 -7.67 -4.81
CA GLY A 217 -3.58 -8.35 -3.98
C GLY A 217 -4.92 -7.60 -3.93
N PRO A 218 -4.97 -6.39 -3.36
CA PRO A 218 -6.14 -5.53 -3.50
C PRO A 218 -6.08 -4.74 -4.79
N GLU A 219 -7.24 -4.56 -5.43
CA GLU A 219 -7.37 -3.57 -6.50
C GLU A 219 -7.05 -2.17 -5.97
N GLY A 220 -6.53 -1.33 -6.86
CA GLY A 220 -6.11 0.03 -6.50
C GLY A 220 -6.61 1.06 -7.49
N LEU A 221 -7.00 2.23 -6.97
CA LEU A 221 -7.28 3.45 -7.70
C LEU A 221 -6.29 4.53 -7.24
N TRP A 222 -5.75 5.30 -8.18
CA TRP A 222 -4.83 6.39 -7.86
C TRP A 222 -5.17 7.67 -8.60
N THR A 223 -4.94 8.82 -7.95
CA THR A 223 -5.13 10.17 -8.51
C THR A 223 -4.38 11.20 -7.66
N ASP A 224 -4.61 12.49 -7.88
CA ASP A 224 -4.16 13.59 -7.02
C ASP A 224 -5.25 14.68 -6.87
N ASP A 225 -4.90 15.78 -6.23
CA ASP A 225 -5.77 16.95 -5.97
C ASP A 225 -6.33 17.62 -7.22
N HIS A 226 -5.69 17.45 -8.37
CA HIS A 226 -6.17 18.01 -9.63
C HIS A 226 -7.30 17.19 -10.25
N HIS A 227 -7.40 15.90 -9.92
CA HIS A 227 -8.41 14.97 -10.46
C HIS A 227 -8.47 14.93 -12.00
N ASP A 228 -7.41 15.35 -12.69
CA ASP A 228 -7.31 15.37 -14.15
C ASP A 228 -6.62 14.14 -14.74
N TRP A 229 -6.24 13.19 -13.87
CA TRP A 229 -5.85 11.83 -14.22
C TRP A 229 -6.38 10.82 -13.21
N ILE A 230 -6.34 9.55 -13.62
CA ILE A 230 -6.63 8.39 -12.78
C ILE A 230 -5.76 7.22 -13.24
N ALA A 231 -5.33 6.37 -12.32
CA ALA A 231 -4.82 5.03 -12.61
C ALA A 231 -5.67 3.98 -11.88
N TYR A 232 -5.77 2.79 -12.46
CA TYR A 232 -6.49 1.66 -11.87
C TYR A 232 -5.78 0.36 -12.19
N ALA A 233 -5.64 -0.54 -11.22
CA ALA A 233 -5.06 -1.86 -11.41
C ALA A 233 -5.95 -2.91 -10.76
N SER A 234 -6.27 -3.96 -11.52
CA SER A 234 -7.23 -4.98 -11.14
C SER A 234 -6.62 -6.38 -11.09
N HIS A 235 -7.35 -7.31 -10.48
CA HIS A 235 -6.98 -8.73 -10.43
C HIS A 235 -7.00 -9.43 -11.80
N GLU A 236 -7.59 -8.78 -12.81
CA GLU A 236 -7.66 -9.26 -14.18
C GLU A 236 -6.35 -9.07 -14.97
N GLY A 237 -5.27 -8.68 -14.29
CA GLY A 237 -3.96 -8.51 -14.93
C GLY A 237 -3.92 -7.34 -15.91
N THR A 238 -4.64 -6.26 -15.60
CA THR A 238 -4.62 -5.01 -16.39
C THR A 238 -4.30 -3.81 -15.51
N VAL A 239 -3.70 -2.80 -16.12
CA VAL A 239 -3.59 -1.45 -15.56
C VAL A 239 -4.17 -0.46 -16.55
N ALA A 240 -5.00 0.47 -16.08
CA ALA A 240 -5.63 1.49 -16.89
C ALA A 240 -5.24 2.89 -16.41
N PHE A 241 -5.03 3.80 -17.36
CA PHE A 241 -4.68 5.20 -17.13
C PHE A 241 -5.65 6.10 -17.88
N GLY A 242 -6.10 7.18 -17.24
CA GLY A 242 -6.98 8.18 -17.84
C GLY A 242 -6.40 9.59 -17.81
N GLY A 243 -6.93 10.46 -18.68
CA GLY A 243 -6.66 11.90 -18.64
C GLY A 243 -5.23 12.28 -19.02
N VAL A 244 -4.67 13.25 -18.32
CA VAL A 244 -3.34 13.79 -18.64
C VAL A 244 -2.23 12.75 -18.50
N LEU A 245 -2.40 11.77 -17.60
CA LEU A 245 -1.43 10.68 -17.44
C LEU A 245 -1.44 9.73 -18.64
N SER A 246 -2.62 9.35 -19.13
CA SER A 246 -2.77 8.56 -20.35
C SER A 246 -2.09 9.25 -21.55
N ALA A 247 -2.39 10.53 -21.75
CA ALA A 247 -1.80 11.32 -22.83
C ALA A 247 -0.28 11.45 -22.70
N GLY A 248 0.24 11.68 -21.49
CA GLY A 248 1.68 11.76 -21.24
C GLY A 248 2.39 10.45 -21.54
N LEU A 249 1.85 9.32 -21.07
CA LEU A 249 2.42 7.99 -21.34
C LEU A 249 2.50 7.70 -22.84
N VAL A 250 1.43 7.98 -23.59
CA VAL A 250 1.42 7.81 -25.06
C VAL A 250 2.46 8.69 -25.74
N ALA A 251 2.70 9.90 -25.24
CA ALA A 251 3.67 10.83 -25.83
C ALA A 251 5.13 10.48 -25.50
N THR A 252 5.41 9.92 -24.32
CA THR A 252 6.79 9.81 -23.80
C THR A 252 7.30 8.39 -23.64
N TRP A 253 6.46 7.35 -23.71
CA TRP A 253 6.88 5.96 -23.57
C TRP A 253 6.88 5.26 -24.94
N PRO A 254 8.07 5.06 -25.57
CA PRO A 254 8.16 4.57 -26.95
C PRO A 254 7.53 3.19 -27.18
N GLU A 255 7.52 2.34 -26.16
CA GLU A 255 7.04 0.96 -26.23
C GLU A 255 5.62 0.80 -25.66
N VAL A 256 4.94 1.89 -25.31
CA VAL A 256 3.60 1.81 -24.71
C VAL A 256 2.60 0.99 -25.55
N ASP A 257 2.74 1.03 -26.87
CA ASP A 257 1.86 0.31 -27.79
C ASP A 257 2.07 -1.21 -27.76
N SER A 258 3.27 -1.72 -27.44
CA SER A 258 3.50 -3.16 -27.29
C SER A 258 2.87 -3.73 -26.01
N TRP A 259 2.59 -2.86 -25.04
CA TRP A 259 1.95 -3.21 -23.77
C TRP A 259 0.42 -3.12 -23.81
N ARG A 260 -0.16 -2.63 -24.91
CA ARG A 260 -1.61 -2.43 -25.00
C ARG A 260 -2.36 -3.73 -24.77
N TRP A 261 -3.33 -3.68 -23.88
CA TRP A 261 -4.21 -4.79 -23.63
C TRP A 261 -5.09 -5.05 -24.87
N PRO A 262 -5.14 -6.29 -25.39
CA PRO A 262 -5.77 -6.60 -26.69
C PRO A 262 -7.31 -6.64 -26.65
N GLY A 263 -7.92 -6.38 -25.50
CA GLY A 263 -9.37 -6.47 -25.29
C GLY A 263 -9.85 -7.86 -24.85
N TRP A 264 -11.02 -7.92 -24.21
CA TRP A 264 -11.63 -9.18 -23.72
C TRP A 264 -11.89 -10.20 -24.84
N GLN A 265 -12.23 -9.71 -26.03
CA GLN A 265 -12.58 -10.55 -27.18
C GLN A 265 -11.39 -11.35 -27.71
N ALA A 266 -10.18 -10.78 -27.64
CA ALA A 266 -8.95 -11.45 -28.05
C ALA A 266 -8.53 -12.55 -27.05
N LEU A 267 -8.97 -12.46 -25.80
CA LEU A 267 -8.63 -13.39 -24.71
C LEU A 267 -9.65 -14.53 -24.55
N GLY A 268 -10.70 -14.59 -25.37
CA GLY A 268 -11.67 -15.69 -25.36
C GLY A 268 -12.67 -15.68 -24.20
N HIS A 269 -12.70 -14.59 -23.41
CA HIS A 269 -13.69 -14.40 -22.35
C HIS A 269 -14.95 -13.75 -22.93
N ARG A 270 -16.05 -14.50 -22.96
CA ARG A 270 -17.41 -14.03 -23.27
C ARG A 270 -18.20 -13.84 -21.99
#